data_AF-A0A7K1V5N8-F1
#
_entry.id   AF-A0A7K1V5N8-F1
#
_cell.length_a   1.000
_cell.length_b   1.000
_cell.length_c   1.000
_cell.angle_alpha   90.00
_cell.angle_beta   90.00
_cell.angle_gamma   90.00
#
_symmetry.space_group_name_H-M   'P 1'
#
loop_
_entity.id
_entity.type
_entity.pdbx_description
1 polymer ?
#
loop_
_entity_poly.entity_id
_entity_poly.type
_entity_poly.pdbx_seq_one_letter_code
_entity_poly.pdbx_strand_id
1 'polypeptide(L)' 'MTTQQVGSPRPSWVDDDCQDGSIHPITHVRAEGILAIHATCEPPCPRAQSARRYLENSGTRT' A
#
# COMPACT_ATOMS: atom_id res chain seq x y z
N MET A 1 5.59 13.21 36.45
CA MET A 1 5.58 11.96 35.65
C MET A 1 5.56 12.40 34.19
N THR A 2 6.71 12.41 33.52
CA THR A 2 6.84 12.88 32.13
C THR A 2 6.37 11.79 31.18
N THR A 3 5.25 12.04 30.48
CA THR A 3 4.79 11.17 29.39
C THR A 3 5.69 11.41 28.19
N GLN A 4 6.58 10.48 27.93
CA GLN A 4 7.40 10.48 26.72
C GLN A 4 6.48 10.19 25.53
N GLN A 5 6.25 11.19 24.69
CA GLN A 5 5.64 11.02 23.37
C GLN A 5 6.59 10.16 22.53
N VAL A 6 6.24 8.88 22.38
CA VAL A 6 6.91 7.98 21.46
C VAL A 6 6.54 8.45 20.06
N GLY A 7 7.52 8.95 19.31
CA GLY A 7 7.34 9.38 17.93
C GLY A 7 6.69 8.26 17.12
N SER A 8 5.70 8.63 16.31
CA SER A 8 4.92 7.69 15.49
C SER A 8 5.86 6.71 14.78
N PRO A 9 5.67 5.39 14.94
CA PRO A 9 6.42 4.44 14.15
C PRO A 9 6.18 4.78 12.68
N ARG A 10 7.26 4.97 11.91
CA ARG A 10 7.13 5.03 10.46
C ARG A 10 6.42 3.74 10.05
N PRO A 11 5.28 3.79 9.33
CA PRO A 11 4.50 2.61 9.01
C PRO A 11 5.45 1.60 8.39
N SER A 12 5.65 0.51 9.13
CA SER A 12 6.49 -0.57 8.66
C SER A 12 5.71 -1.25 7.55
N TRP A 13 6.40 -1.77 6.53
CA TRP A 13 5.75 -2.50 5.43
C TRP A 13 4.88 -3.68 5.89
N VAL A 14 5.05 -4.10 7.15
CA VAL A 14 4.31 -5.17 7.82
C VAL A 14 2.90 -4.71 8.24
N ASP A 15 2.64 -3.41 8.29
CA ASP A 15 1.35 -2.79 8.63
C ASP A 15 0.62 -2.26 7.38
N ASP A 16 0.95 -2.79 6.20
CA ASP A 16 0.24 -2.52 4.93
C ASP A 16 -1.15 -3.20 4.98
N ASP A 17 -2.03 -2.70 5.84
CA ASP A 17 -3.36 -3.25 6.05
C ASP A 17 -4.26 -3.06 4.82
N CYS A 18 -5.19 -4.00 4.64
CA CYS A 18 -6.17 -3.99 3.55
C CYS A 18 -6.97 -2.68 3.46
N GLN A 19 -7.19 -1.99 4.59
CA GLN A 19 -8.03 -0.79 4.65
C GLN A 19 -7.32 0.48 4.17
N ASP A 20 -5.99 0.47 4.10
CA ASP A 20 -5.24 1.64 3.65
C ASP A 20 -4.95 1.58 2.15
N GLY A 21 -5.68 2.39 1.38
CA GLY A 21 -5.44 2.61 -0.05
C GLY A 21 -4.39 3.69 -0.36
N SER A 22 -3.91 4.43 0.64
CA SER A 22 -2.99 5.56 0.47
C SER A 22 -1.53 5.09 0.50
N ILE A 23 -1.10 4.48 -0.60
CA ILE A 23 0.25 3.94 -0.72
C ILE A 23 1.20 5.07 -1.15
N HIS A 24 2.08 5.53 -0.25
CA HIS A 24 3.15 6.47 -0.60
C HIS A 24 4.52 6.06 -0.01
N PRO A 25 5.61 6.12 -0.80
CA PRO A 25 5.63 6.27 -2.26
C PRO A 25 5.10 5.00 -2.94
N ILE A 26 4.32 5.14 -4.01
CA ILE A 26 3.95 4.02 -4.89
C ILE A 26 4.91 3.97 -6.08
N THR A 27 5.52 2.80 -6.30
CA THR A 27 6.43 2.50 -7.40
C THR A 27 5.94 1.25 -8.12
N HIS A 28 6.45 0.97 -9.32
CA HIS A 28 6.07 -0.22 -10.09
C HIS A 28 6.27 -1.51 -9.30
N VAL A 29 7.49 -1.73 -8.79
CA VAL A 29 7.84 -2.91 -7.97
C VAL A 29 6.97 -3.01 -6.72
N ARG A 30 6.65 -1.87 -6.07
CA ARG A 30 5.78 -1.85 -4.90
C ARG A 30 4.36 -2.25 -5.26
N ALA A 31 3.81 -1.74 -6.37
CA ALA A 31 2.47 -2.08 -6.80
C ALA A 31 2.35 -3.58 -7.15
N GLU A 32 3.36 -4.15 -7.81
CA GLU A 32 3.42 -5.60 -8.07
C GLU A 32 3.47 -6.41 -6.76
N GLY A 33 4.32 -6.03 -5.82
CA GLY A 33 4.41 -6.68 -4.51
C GLY A 33 3.09 -6.63 -3.73
N ILE A 34 2.39 -5.49 -3.75
CA ILE A 34 1.07 -5.34 -3.12
C ILE A 34 0.05 -6.28 -3.77
N LEU A 35 0.01 -6.37 -5.09
CA LEU A 35 -0.90 -7.30 -5.77
C LEU A 35 -0.57 -8.76 -5.45
N ALA A 36 0.70 -9.12 -5.30
CA ALA A 36 1.11 -10.47 -4.91
C ALA A 36 0.67 -10.83 -3.49
N ILE A 37 0.83 -9.91 -2.53
CA ILE A 37 0.44 -10.12 -1.12
C ILE A 37 -1.07 -10.15 -0.96
N HIS A 38 -1.79 -9.24 -1.63
CA HIS A 38 -3.23 -9.08 -1.49
C HIS A 38 -4.04 -9.79 -2.58
N ALA A 39 -3.44 -10.75 -3.30
CA ALA A 39 -4.10 -11.53 -4.35
C ALA A 39 -5.33 -12.31 -3.83
N THR A 40 -5.34 -12.65 -2.53
CA THR A 40 -6.40 -13.43 -1.88
C THR A 40 -7.50 -12.58 -1.26
N CYS A 41 -7.42 -11.24 -1.33
CA CYS A 41 -8.46 -10.37 -0.80
C CYS A 41 -9.73 -10.43 -1.67
N GLU A 42 -10.84 -10.92 -1.10
CA GLU A 42 -12.14 -10.94 -1.73
C GLU A 42 -13.20 -10.30 -0.82
N PRO A 43 -13.84 -9.17 -1.21
CA PRO A 43 -13.57 -8.39 -2.42
C PRO A 43 -12.18 -7.72 -2.41
N PRO A 44 -11.66 -7.24 -3.56
CA PRO A 44 -10.34 -6.62 -3.64
C PRO A 44 -10.22 -5.46 -2.65
N CYS A 45 -9.24 -5.51 -1.76
CA CYS A 45 -9.06 -4.48 -0.76
C CYS A 45 -8.65 -3.13 -1.40
N PRO A 46 -8.96 -1.99 -0.76
CA PRO A 46 -8.52 -0.67 -1.22
C PRO A 46 -7.05 -0.60 -1.65
N ARG A 47 -6.16 -1.31 -0.97
CA ARG A 47 -4.72 -1.36 -1.29
C ARG A 47 -4.43 -2.05 -2.62
N ALA A 48 -5.00 -3.23 -2.84
CA ALA A 48 -4.91 -3.93 -4.13
C ALA A 48 -5.52 -3.11 -5.27
N GLN A 49 -6.63 -2.42 -5.02
CA GLN A 49 -7.25 -1.53 -6.00
C GLN A 49 -6.32 -0.35 -6.37
N SER A 50 -5.71 0.32 -5.39
CA SER A 50 -4.75 1.40 -5.63
C SER A 50 -3.51 0.94 -6.40
N ALA A 51 -2.96 -0.23 -6.06
CA ALA A 51 -1.83 -0.82 -6.77
C ALA A 51 -2.17 -1.14 -8.23
N ARG A 52 -3.33 -1.77 -8.49
CA ARG A 52 -3.82 -2.04 -9.84
C ARG A 52 -3.97 -0.74 -10.65
N ARG A 53 -4.63 0.29 -10.09
CA ARG A 53 -4.80 1.59 -10.76
C ARG A 53 -3.47 2.25 -11.12
N TYR A 54 -2.47 2.14 -10.25
CA TYR A 54 -1.14 2.67 -10.54
C TYR A 54 -0.50 1.98 -11.74
N LEU A 55 -0.53 0.64 -11.80
CA LEU A 55 0.04 -0.12 -12.92
C LEU A 55 -0.69 0.17 -14.24
N GLU A 56 -2.02 0.26 -14.22
CA GLU A 56 -2.86 0.64 -15.37
C GLU A 56 -2.49 2.04 -15.91
N ASN A 57 -2.36 3.03 -15.02
CA ASN A 57 -2.00 4.41 -15.39
C ASN A 57 -0.52 4.55 -15.79
N SER A 58 0.35 3.69 -15.27
CA SER A 58 1.78 3.70 -15.60
C SER A 58 2.05 3.08 -16.98
N GLY A 59 1.30 2.04 -17.35
CA GLY A 59 1.40 1.37 -18.65
C GLY A 59 0.81 2.16 -19.81
N THR A 60 -0.01 3.18 -19.54
CA THR A 60 -0.63 4.07 -20.54
C THR A 60 0.19 5.31 -20.87
N ARG A 61 1.39 5.49 -20.28
CA ARG A 61 2.34 6.58 -20.60
C ARG A 61 3.31 6.20 -21.75
N THR A 62 2.79 5.57 -22.79
CA THR A 62 3.46 5.39 -24.10
C THR A 62 2.89 6.36 -25.11
#